data_AF-F3CKW0-F1
#
_entry.id   AF-F3CKW0-F1
#
_cell.length_a   1.000
_cell.length_b   1.000
_cell.length_c   1.000
_cell.angle_alpha   90.00
_cell.angle_beta   90.00
_cell.angle_gamma   90.00
#
_symmetry.space_group_name_H-M   'P 1'
#
loop_
_entity.id
_entity.type
_entity.pdbx_description
1 polymer ?
#
loop_
_entity_poly.entity_id
_entity_poly.type
_entity_poly.pdbx_seq_one_letter_code
_entity_poly.pdbx_strand_id
1 'polypeptide(L)'
;MTPGSVQGRIINAPGLQPLFLIGDDETSRRWLQERGAVLEQMQAVGLVVNVATPERLAVVRSWLPNTLVYPASGDDLSQRLGLNHYPVLITPTAIEQ
;
A
#
# COMPACT_ATOMS: atom_id res chain seq x y z
N MET A 1 6.62 -10.99 -0.35
CA MET A 1 5.79 -10.17 -1.26
C MET A 1 6.64 -9.62 -2.40
N THR A 2 6.07 -9.38 -3.59
CA THR A 2 6.80 -8.86 -4.77
C THR A 2 6.01 -7.76 -5.49
N PRO A 3 6.67 -6.82 -6.20
CA PRO A 3 5.95 -5.87 -7.03
C PRO A 3 5.28 -6.62 -8.19
N GLY A 4 4.02 -6.32 -8.48
CA GLY A 4 3.26 -7.00 -9.53
C GLY A 4 1.79 -6.62 -9.58
N SER A 5 1.03 -7.31 -10.44
CA SER A 5 -0.40 -7.10 -10.55
C SER A 5 -1.17 -7.77 -9.41
N VAL A 6 -2.09 -7.03 -8.80
CA VAL A 6 -3.02 -7.58 -7.81
C VAL A 6 -4.38 -7.79 -8.46
N GLN A 7 -4.89 -9.03 -8.35
CA GLN A 7 -6.25 -9.32 -8.78
C GLN A 7 -7.23 -8.67 -7.81
N GLY A 8 -8.00 -7.71 -8.31
CA GLY A 8 -9.03 -7.06 -7.53
C GLY A 8 -10.09 -8.05 -7.05
N ARG A 9 -10.53 -7.91 -5.79
CA ARG A 9 -11.59 -8.74 -5.22
C ARG A 9 -12.46 -7.94 -4.27
N ILE A 10 -13.75 -8.25 -4.26
CA ILE A 10 -14.68 -7.68 -3.29
C ILE A 10 -14.43 -8.35 -1.93
N ILE A 11 -14.42 -7.53 -0.90
CA ILE A 11 -14.34 -7.97 0.50
C ILE A 11 -15.45 -7.31 1.30
N ASN A 12 -15.74 -7.84 2.48
CA ASN A 12 -16.69 -7.22 3.41
C ASN A 12 -16.01 -7.05 4.76
N ALA A 13 -15.38 -5.89 4.95
CA ALA A 13 -14.64 -5.52 6.15
C ALA A 13 -15.18 -4.18 6.71
N PRO A 14 -16.42 -4.17 7.22
CA PRO A 14 -17.02 -2.95 7.77
C PRO A 14 -16.18 -2.42 8.95
N GLY A 15 -15.94 -1.12 8.97
CA GLY A 15 -15.10 -0.46 9.98
C GLY A 15 -13.59 -0.53 9.70
N LEU A 16 -13.15 -1.14 8.59
CA LEU A 16 -11.76 -1.09 8.16
C LEU A 16 -11.40 0.34 7.73
N GLN A 17 -10.32 0.90 8.29
CA GLN A 17 -9.76 2.13 7.74
C GLN A 17 -9.09 1.82 6.39
N PRO A 18 -9.36 2.59 5.31
CA PRO A 18 -8.68 2.38 4.04
C PRO A 18 -7.17 2.36 4.23
N LEU A 19 -6.50 1.39 3.62
CA LEU A 19 -5.05 1.28 3.69
C LEU A 19 -4.50 0.80 2.36
N PHE A 20 -3.26 1.18 2.06
CA PHE A 20 -2.59 0.75 0.84
C PHE A 20 -1.20 0.22 1.15
N LEU A 21 -0.74 -0.71 0.34
CA LEU A 21 0.58 -1.29 0.44
C LEU A 21 1.40 -0.85 -0.77
N ILE A 22 2.62 -0.38 -0.51
CA ILE A 22 3.59 0.03 -1.52
C ILE A 22 4.97 -0.49 -1.14
N GLY A 23 5.85 -0.60 -2.12
CA GLY A 23 7.27 -0.85 -1.92
C GLY A 23 8.12 0.31 -2.40
N ASP A 24 9.42 0.15 -2.20
CA ASP A 24 10.44 1.10 -2.66
C ASP A 24 10.90 0.76 -4.10
N ASP A 25 9.95 0.83 -5.04
CA ASP A 25 10.17 0.54 -6.46
C ASP A 25 9.35 1.46 -7.38
N GLU A 26 9.69 1.40 -8.66
CA GLU A 26 9.07 2.24 -9.70
C GLU A 26 7.58 1.92 -9.91
N THR A 27 7.17 0.65 -9.77
CA THR A 27 5.76 0.24 -9.89
C THR A 27 4.91 0.95 -8.83
N SER A 28 5.39 0.94 -7.59
CA SER A 28 4.75 1.63 -6.48
C SER A 28 4.73 3.15 -6.68
N ARG A 29 5.82 3.73 -7.19
CA ARG A 29 5.89 5.16 -7.49
C ARG A 29 4.89 5.59 -8.57
N ARG A 30 4.78 4.84 -9.67
CA ARG A 30 3.80 5.12 -10.73
C ARG A 30 2.37 5.04 -10.21
N TRP A 31 2.08 3.99 -9.45
CA TRP A 31 0.78 3.80 -8.84
C TRP A 31 0.37 4.96 -7.91
N LEU A 32 1.29 5.47 -7.09
CA LEU A 32 1.05 6.65 -6.27
C LEU A 32 0.84 7.93 -7.07
N GLN A 33 1.48 8.08 -8.25
CA GLN A 33 1.23 9.22 -9.12
C GLN A 33 -0.19 9.20 -9.68
N GLU A 34 -0.73 8.02 -9.98
CA GLU A 34 -2.08 7.87 -10.52
C GLU A 34 -3.15 7.95 -9.44
N ARG A 35 -2.90 7.36 -8.26
CA ARG A 35 -3.91 7.22 -7.19
C ARG A 35 -3.71 8.12 -5.98
N GLY A 36 -2.57 8.81 -5.85
CA GLY A 36 -2.20 9.59 -4.66
C GLY A 36 -3.29 10.52 -4.16
N ALA A 37 -3.89 11.30 -5.07
CA ALA A 37 -4.98 12.22 -4.72
C ALA A 37 -6.20 11.50 -4.11
N VAL A 38 -6.55 10.32 -4.62
CA VAL A 38 -7.67 9.51 -4.11
C VAL A 38 -7.32 8.91 -2.75
N LEU A 39 -6.09 8.43 -2.57
CA LEU A 39 -5.61 7.88 -1.30
C LEU A 39 -5.61 8.93 -0.18
N GLU A 40 -5.19 10.16 -0.51
CA GLU A 40 -5.21 11.30 0.41
C GLU A 40 -6.66 11.70 0.77
N GLN A 41 -7.57 11.77 -0.21
CA GLN A 41 -8.99 12.07 0.03
C GLN A 41 -9.68 11.01 0.91
N MET A 42 -9.30 9.74 0.77
CA MET A 42 -9.80 8.65 1.60
C MET A 42 -9.16 8.60 2.99
N GLN A 43 -8.18 9.47 3.28
CA GLN A 43 -7.32 9.41 4.47
C GLN A 43 -6.74 8.00 4.68
N ALA A 44 -6.35 7.37 3.57
CA ALA A 44 -5.87 6.00 3.58
C ALA A 44 -4.49 5.93 4.27
N VAL A 45 -4.24 4.86 5.02
CA VAL A 45 -2.95 4.63 5.68
C VAL A 45 -2.01 3.89 4.74
N GLY A 46 -0.80 4.42 4.56
CA GLY A 46 0.24 3.78 3.77
C GLY A 46 1.05 2.77 4.57
N LEU A 47 1.20 1.57 4.04
CA LEU A 47 2.13 0.55 4.55
C LEU A 47 3.25 0.35 3.53
N VAL A 48 4.49 0.50 3.98
CA VAL A 48 5.67 0.28 3.15
C VAL A 48 6.25 -1.10 3.47
N VAL A 49 6.26 -1.94 2.45
CA VAL A 49 6.91 -3.26 2.48
C VAL A 49 8.20 -3.22 1.67
N ASN A 50 9.03 -4.26 1.78
CA ASN A 50 10.20 -4.45 0.92
C ASN A 50 11.15 -3.23 0.88
N VAL A 51 11.36 -2.60 2.04
CA VAL A 51 12.32 -1.51 2.20
C VAL A 51 13.64 -2.08 2.72
N ALA A 52 14.72 -1.88 1.97
CA ALA A 52 16.02 -2.46 2.30
C ALA A 52 16.69 -1.74 3.47
N THR A 53 16.49 -0.42 3.59
CA THR A 53 17.15 0.40 4.61
C THR A 53 16.24 1.51 5.15
N PRO A 54 16.49 2.02 6.37
CA PRO A 54 15.74 3.15 6.94
C PRO A 54 15.80 4.42 6.07
N GLU A 55 16.89 4.65 5.35
CA GLU A 55 17.06 5.78 4.44
C GLU A 55 16.08 5.68 3.26
N ARG A 56 15.90 4.48 2.71
CA ARG A 56 14.93 4.22 1.64
C ARG A 56 13.50 4.37 2.13
N LEU A 57 13.21 3.99 3.38
CA LEU A 57 11.92 4.31 4.00
C LEU A 57 11.66 5.81 4.05
N ALA A 58 12.67 6.61 4.41
CA ALA A 58 12.54 8.07 4.42
C ALA A 58 12.26 8.63 3.02
N VAL A 59 12.89 8.07 1.98
CA VAL A 59 12.60 8.42 0.58
C VAL A 59 11.15 8.11 0.22
N VAL A 60 10.65 6.91 0.51
CA VAL A 60 9.26 6.55 0.22
C VAL A 60 8.28 7.46 0.98
N ARG A 61 8.57 7.79 2.24
CA ARG A 61 7.77 8.74 3.03
C ARG A 61 7.72 10.14 2.41
N SER A 62 8.78 10.57 1.73
CA SER A 62 8.79 11.86 1.04
C SER A 62 7.89 11.92 -0.19
N TRP A 63 7.48 10.77 -0.75
CA TRP A 63 6.52 10.71 -1.86
C TRP A 63 5.08 11.03 -1.41
N LEU A 64 4.80 10.94 -0.11
CA LEU A 64 3.46 11.06 0.48
C LEU A 64 3.49 11.95 1.74
N PRO A 65 3.77 13.26 1.60
CA PRO A 65 3.98 14.14 2.75
C PRO A 65 2.73 14.34 3.62
N ASN A 66 1.53 14.19 3.06
CA ASN A 66 0.27 14.37 3.81
C ASN A 66 -0.37 13.04 4.24
N THR A 67 0.29 11.91 4.01
CA THR A 67 -0.25 10.58 4.32
C THR A 67 0.54 9.94 5.45
N LEU A 68 -0.16 9.28 6.37
CA LEU A 68 0.49 8.47 7.40
C LEU A 68 1.06 7.21 6.75
N VAL A 69 2.38 7.05 6.85
CA VAL A 69 3.10 5.94 6.23
C VAL A 69 3.93 5.19 7.27
N TYR A 70 3.68 3.89 7.41
CA TYR A 70 4.34 3.01 8.39
C TYR A 70 5.10 1.88 7.69
N PRO A 71 6.26 1.47 8.23
CA PRO A 71 6.90 0.25 7.77
C PRO A 71 6.08 -0.98 8.19
N ALA A 72 5.96 -1.95 7.32
CA ALA A 72 5.29 -3.21 7.60
C ALA A 72 6.08 -4.42 7.05
N SER A 73 5.91 -5.57 7.71
CA SER A 73 6.48 -6.82 7.23
C SER A 73 5.62 -7.35 6.08
N GLY A 74 6.22 -7.45 4.89
CA GLY A 74 5.52 -7.99 3.72
C GLY A 74 5.13 -9.46 3.91
N ASP A 75 5.94 -10.24 4.64
CA ASP A 75 5.62 -11.66 4.91
C ASP A 75 4.44 -11.83 5.87
N ASP A 76 4.31 -10.95 6.87
CA ASP A 76 3.14 -10.99 7.78
C ASP A 76 1.86 -10.57 7.04
N LEU A 77 1.96 -9.53 6.20
CA LEU A 77 0.82 -9.06 5.40
C LEU A 77 0.39 -10.09 4.35
N SER A 78 1.33 -10.79 3.71
CA SER A 78 0.98 -11.85 2.75
C SER A 78 0.27 -13.01 3.43
N GLN A 79 0.69 -13.40 4.64
CA GLN A 79 0.05 -14.48 5.38
C GLN A 79 -1.33 -14.08 5.92
N ARG A 80 -1.47 -12.86 6.46
CA ARG A 80 -2.72 -12.42 7.08
C ARG A 80 -3.79 -12.01 6.07
N LEU A 81 -3.40 -11.35 4.99
CA LEU A 81 -4.32 -10.81 4.00
C LEU A 81 -4.38 -11.66 2.73
N GLY A 82 -3.50 -12.65 2.57
CA GLY A 82 -3.40 -13.45 1.35
C GLY A 82 -2.92 -12.62 0.15
N LEU A 83 -2.14 -11.55 0.40
CA LEU A 83 -1.65 -10.63 -0.62
C LEU A 83 -0.20 -10.91 -0.96
N ASN A 84 0.06 -11.39 -2.17
CA ASN A 84 1.42 -11.72 -2.62
C ASN A 84 2.10 -10.58 -3.38
N HIS A 85 1.28 -9.68 -3.94
CA HIS A 85 1.72 -8.60 -4.81
C HIS A 85 1.30 -7.24 -4.26
N TYR A 86 2.07 -6.23 -4.65
CA TYR A 86 1.83 -4.82 -4.39
C TYR A 86 2.25 -4.02 -5.65
N PRO A 87 1.85 -2.75 -5.83
CA PRO A 87 1.03 -1.93 -4.96
C PRO A 87 -0.46 -2.33 -4.97
N VAL A 88 -1.18 -2.03 -3.88
CA VAL A 88 -2.61 -2.36 -3.71
C VAL A 88 -3.28 -1.42 -2.72
N LEU A 89 -4.53 -1.06 -2.99
CA LEU A 89 -5.47 -0.39 -2.11
C LEU A 89 -6.47 -1.39 -1.53
N ILE A 90 -6.70 -1.30 -0.23
CA ILE A 90 -7.65 -2.11 0.52
C ILE A 90 -8.65 -1.14 1.17
N THR A 91 -9.91 -1.29 0.82
CA THR A 91 -11.04 -0.53 1.36
C THR A 91 -11.99 -1.48 2.10
N PRO A 92 -12.98 -0.98 2.84
CA PRO A 92 -13.99 -1.83 3.49
C PRO A 92 -14.72 -2.79 2.55
N THR A 93 -14.81 -2.44 1.27
CA THR A 93 -15.63 -3.13 0.27
C THR A 93 -14.82 -3.86 -0.80
N ALA A 94 -13.55 -3.50 -1.00
CA ALA A 94 -12.74 -4.06 -2.08
C ALA A 94 -11.24 -4.03 -1.79
N ILE A 95 -10.54 -4.94 -2.44
CA ILE A 95 -9.10 -4.89 -2.68
C ILE A 95 -8.91 -4.63 -4.16
N GLU A 96 -8.11 -3.63 -4.50
CA GLU A 96 -7.88 -3.20 -5.88
C GLU A 96 -6.47 -2.63 -6.07
N GLN A 97 -6.00 -2.60 -7.32
CA GLN A 97 -4.77 -1.92 -7.72
C GLN A 97 -5.12 -0.81 -8.68
#